data_AF-A0A2N2MBV7-F1
#
_entry.id   AF-A0A2N2MBV7-F1
#
_cell.length_a   1.000
_cell.length_b   1.000
_cell.length_c   1.000
_cell.angle_alpha   90.00
_cell.angle_beta   90.00
_cell.angle_gamma   90.00
#
_symmetry.space_group_name_H-M   'P 1'
#
loop_
_entity.id
_entity.type
_entity.pdbx_description
1 polymer ?
#
loop_
_entity_poly.entity_id
_entity_poly.type
_entity_poly.pdbx_seq_one_letter_code
_entity_poly.pdbx_strand_id
1 'polypeptide(L)'
;MNDITLNILVLAGFALIGGLIFYLARRKNAADAQAILQLAAEKGWKVETIRGPLIWGQRLISPHWTLESVLRASGEETGPGSSDVSMLTIWQANAPGSILLIGERQSRADLGAFGEMLMRQVLQQALGADTDGLNEIQIGSDALRQKYMLWAQNPSDIRITPAIESALLGWKGQKPLIKRTSEGLSIEMRGVRVKTDSEILQVIHLGETLLEVF
;
A
#
# COMPACT_ATOMS: atom_id res chain seq x y z
N MET A 1 48.70 -28.24 2.54
CA MET A 1 47.54 -28.94 3.18
C MET A 1 46.69 -28.04 4.08
N ASN A 2 47.11 -26.82 4.45
CA ASN A 2 46.28 -25.92 5.27
C ASN A 2 45.18 -25.19 4.48
N ASP A 3 45.39 -24.89 3.19
CA ASP A 3 44.42 -24.13 2.39
C ASP A 3 43.09 -24.86 2.16
N ILE A 4 43.14 -26.17 1.91
CA ILE A 4 41.94 -26.96 1.61
C ILE A 4 41.07 -27.10 2.86
N THR A 5 41.68 -27.37 4.03
CA THR A 5 40.97 -27.48 5.31
C THR A 5 40.37 -26.14 5.73
N LEU A 6 41.09 -25.04 5.51
CA LEU A 6 40.59 -23.69 5.78
C LEU A 6 39.40 -23.33 4.88
N ASN A 7 39.49 -23.59 3.57
CA ASN A 7 38.39 -23.34 2.63
C ASN A 7 37.15 -24.19 2.94
N ILE A 8 37.31 -25.47 3.29
CA ILE A 8 36.19 -26.33 3.69
C ILE A 8 35.52 -25.79 4.97
N LEU A 9 36.32 -25.33 5.95
CA LEU A 9 35.80 -24.79 7.20
C LEU A 9 35.05 -23.47 6.99
N VAL A 10 35.56 -22.60 6.13
CA VAL A 10 34.87 -21.36 5.71
C VAL A 10 33.57 -21.70 4.98
N LEU A 11 33.58 -22.64 4.04
CA LEU A 11 32.40 -23.07 3.28
C LEU A 11 31.33 -23.67 4.20
N ALA A 12 31.72 -24.50 5.16
CA ALA A 12 30.84 -25.06 6.17
C ALA A 12 30.24 -23.97 7.07
N GLY A 13 31.04 -22.97 7.46
CA GLY A 13 30.57 -21.79 8.21
C GLY A 13 29.51 -20.99 7.45
N PHE A 14 29.75 -20.68 6.17
CA PHE A 14 28.77 -19.99 5.32
C PHE A 14 27.49 -20.81 5.12
N ALA A 15 27.62 -22.13 4.92
CA ALA A 15 26.46 -23.01 4.76
C ALA A 15 25.59 -23.05 6.04
N LEU A 16 26.22 -23.09 7.22
CA LEU A 16 25.51 -23.04 8.50
C LEU A 16 24.78 -21.71 8.71
N ILE A 17 25.45 -20.58 8.45
CA ILE A 17 24.84 -19.25 8.60
C ILE A 17 23.69 -19.07 7.60
N GLY A 18 23.92 -19.41 6.33
CA GLY A 18 22.89 -19.33 5.28
C GLY A 18 21.69 -20.23 5.59
N GLY A 19 21.94 -21.45 6.06
CA GLY A 19 20.90 -22.39 6.48
C GLY A 19 20.08 -21.86 7.66
N LEU A 20 20.73 -21.25 8.65
CA LEU A 20 20.06 -20.64 9.80
C LEU A 20 19.16 -19.47 9.38
N ILE A 21 19.67 -18.56 8.54
CA ILE A 21 18.90 -17.42 8.03
C ILE A 21 17.66 -17.91 7.27
N PHE A 22 17.84 -18.88 6.37
CA PHE A 22 16.75 -19.44 5.58
C PHE A 22 15.69 -20.13 6.47
N TYR A 23 16.12 -20.88 7.48
CA TYR A 23 15.24 -21.52 8.44
C TYR A 23 14.41 -20.50 9.25
N LEU A 24 15.06 -19.46 9.78
CA LEU A 24 14.40 -18.39 10.53
C LEU A 24 13.39 -17.63 9.66
N ALA A 25 13.78 -17.30 8.42
CA ALA A 25 12.89 -16.64 7.47
C ALA A 25 11.65 -17.50 7.14
N ARG A 26 11.85 -18.80 6.90
CA ARG A 26 10.75 -19.74 6.63
C ARG A 26 9.81 -19.87 7.83
N ARG A 27 10.35 -19.99 9.04
CA ARG A 27 9.56 -20.07 10.27
C ARG A 27 8.73 -18.80 10.49
N LYS A 28 9.33 -17.62 10.30
CA LYS A 28 8.64 -16.34 10.42
C LYS A 28 7.50 -16.24 9.40
N ASN A 29 7.76 -16.51 8.13
CA ASN A 29 6.73 -16.47 7.09
C ASN A 29 5.55 -17.42 7.36
N ALA A 30 5.81 -18.60 7.92
CA ALA A 30 4.77 -19.54 8.30
C ALA A 30 3.93 -19.04 9.48
N ALA A 31 4.57 -18.41 10.48
CA ALA A 31 3.88 -17.80 11.61
C ALA A 31 2.99 -16.63 11.16
N ASP A 32 3.52 -15.73 10.32
CA ASP A 32 2.77 -14.59 9.79
C ASP A 32 1.53 -15.05 8.99
N ALA A 33 1.68 -16.10 8.17
CA ALA A 33 0.56 -16.67 7.42
C ALA A 33 -0.51 -17.28 8.34
N GLN A 34 -0.11 -17.97 9.42
CA GLN A 34 -1.05 -18.50 10.41
C GLN A 34 -1.77 -17.40 11.17
N ALA A 35 -1.06 -16.33 11.57
CA ALA A 35 -1.64 -15.19 12.24
C ALA A 35 -2.73 -14.51 11.38
N ILE A 36 -2.50 -14.37 10.08
CA ILE A 36 -3.50 -13.81 9.15
C ILE A 36 -4.74 -14.70 9.06
N LEU A 37 -4.57 -16.02 8.99
CA LEU A 37 -5.70 -16.96 8.94
C LEU A 37 -6.52 -16.94 10.23
N GLN A 38 -5.85 -16.87 11.39
CA GLN A 38 -6.51 -16.74 12.69
C GLN A 38 -7.28 -15.42 12.79
N LEU A 39 -6.63 -14.30 12.44
CA LEU A 39 -7.25 -12.98 12.43
C LEU A 39 -8.49 -12.95 11.52
N ALA A 40 -8.38 -13.50 10.32
CA ALA A 40 -9.50 -13.57 9.39
C ALA A 40 -10.64 -14.43 9.94
N ALA A 41 -10.33 -15.57 10.58
CA ALA A 41 -11.35 -16.41 11.22
C ALA A 41 -12.06 -15.70 12.37
N GLU A 42 -11.32 -14.99 13.23
CA GLU A 42 -11.87 -14.19 14.34
C GLU A 42 -12.80 -13.07 13.85
N LYS A 43 -12.46 -12.46 12.71
CA LYS A 43 -13.19 -11.34 12.13
C LYS A 43 -14.26 -11.76 11.10
N GLY A 44 -14.37 -13.05 10.80
CA GLY A 44 -15.29 -13.57 9.79
C GLY A 44 -14.92 -13.20 8.35
N TRP A 45 -13.66 -12.88 8.08
CA TRP A 45 -13.16 -12.56 6.75
C TRP A 45 -12.78 -13.82 5.98
N LYS A 46 -12.94 -13.79 4.66
CA LYS A 46 -12.46 -14.84 3.77
C LYS A 46 -11.05 -14.51 3.28
N VAL A 47 -10.14 -15.48 3.35
CA VAL A 47 -8.77 -15.34 2.81
C VAL A 47 -8.64 -16.16 1.53
N GLU A 48 -8.18 -15.52 0.46
CA GLU A 48 -7.87 -16.15 -0.82
C GLU A 48 -6.38 -15.96 -1.13
N THR A 49 -5.69 -17.04 -1.53
CA THR A 49 -4.32 -16.94 -2.00
C THR A 49 -4.31 -16.68 -3.50
N ILE A 50 -3.66 -15.61 -3.94
CA ILE A 50 -3.48 -15.32 -5.37
C ILE A 50 -2.19 -16.00 -5.82
N ARG A 51 -2.30 -16.94 -6.75
CA ARG A 51 -1.16 -17.61 -7.40
C ARG A 51 -1.41 -17.70 -8.90
N GLY A 52 -0.67 -16.89 -9.66
CA GLY A 52 -0.63 -16.93 -11.11
C GLY A 52 0.81 -16.92 -11.64
N PRO A 53 1.00 -17.02 -12.96
CA PRO A 53 2.33 -17.07 -13.57
C PRO A 53 3.19 -15.83 -13.32
N LEU A 54 2.54 -14.67 -13.18
CA LEU A 54 3.18 -13.35 -13.05
C LEU A 54 2.63 -12.56 -11.85
N ILE A 55 1.82 -13.18 -10.99
CA ILE A 55 1.20 -12.52 -9.84
C ILE A 55 1.10 -13.47 -8.64
N TRP A 56 1.51 -12.99 -7.47
CA TRP A 56 1.46 -13.75 -6.23
C TRP A 56 1.07 -12.85 -5.06
N GLY A 57 0.19 -13.33 -4.20
CA GLY A 57 -0.27 -12.52 -3.08
C GLY A 57 -1.40 -13.14 -2.31
N GLN A 58 -2.14 -12.28 -1.61
CA GLN A 58 -3.31 -12.66 -0.83
C GLN A 58 -4.40 -11.60 -1.00
N ARG A 59 -5.65 -12.06 -0.89
CA ARG A 59 -6.84 -11.24 -0.85
C ARG A 59 -7.62 -11.56 0.40
N LEU A 60 -7.96 -10.56 1.19
CA LEU A 60 -8.90 -10.64 2.30
C LEU A 60 -10.21 -10.02 1.85
N ILE A 61 -11.31 -10.69 2.13
CA ILE A 61 -12.66 -10.30 1.69
C ILE A 61 -13.56 -10.19 2.90
N SER A 62 -14.20 -9.04 3.04
CA SER A 62 -15.24 -8.69 4.00
C SER A 62 -16.54 -8.39 3.23
N PRO A 63 -17.72 -8.37 3.87
CA PRO A 63 -18.97 -7.99 3.18
C PRO A 63 -18.95 -6.60 2.52
N HIS A 64 -18.13 -5.68 3.03
CA HIS A 64 -18.13 -4.27 2.58
C HIS A 64 -16.84 -3.83 1.89
N TRP A 65 -15.78 -4.64 1.97
CA TRP A 65 -14.47 -4.26 1.46
C TRP A 65 -13.63 -5.47 1.07
N THR A 66 -12.61 -5.22 0.24
CA THR A 66 -11.58 -6.18 -0.14
C THR A 66 -10.20 -5.58 0.03
N LEU A 67 -9.27 -6.34 0.59
CA LEU A 67 -7.85 -5.99 0.67
C LEU A 67 -7.04 -6.97 -0.17
N GLU A 68 -6.31 -6.46 -1.16
CA GLU A 68 -5.36 -7.22 -1.96
C GLU A 68 -3.94 -6.77 -1.65
N SER A 69 -3.04 -7.73 -1.45
CA SER A 69 -1.61 -7.49 -1.28
C SER A 69 -0.84 -8.43 -2.19
N VAL A 70 -0.33 -7.89 -3.29
CA VAL A 70 0.22 -8.66 -4.41
C VAL A 70 1.60 -8.19 -4.82
N LEU A 71 2.34 -9.13 -5.41
CA LEU A 71 3.59 -8.93 -6.11
C LEU A 71 3.34 -9.35 -7.56
N ARG A 72 3.67 -8.47 -8.51
CA ARG A 72 3.47 -8.68 -9.94
C ARG A 72 4.80 -8.59 -10.67
N ALA A 73 5.17 -9.64 -11.38
CA ALA A 73 6.29 -9.61 -12.31
C ALA A 73 5.78 -9.16 -13.69
N SER A 74 6.51 -8.29 -14.39
CA SER A 74 6.28 -8.07 -15.81
C SER A 74 6.86 -9.24 -16.61
N GLY A 75 6.20 -9.60 -17.72
CA GLY A 75 6.73 -10.58 -18.67
C GLY A 75 7.73 -9.99 -19.68
N GLU A 76 7.98 -8.68 -19.61
CA GLU A 76 8.91 -7.97 -20.49
C GLU A 76 10.26 -7.80 -19.79
N GLU A 77 11.29 -8.47 -20.32
CA GLU A 77 12.68 -8.24 -19.91
C GLU A 77 13.12 -6.85 -20.38
N THR A 78 13.26 -5.90 -19.46
CA THR A 78 13.75 -4.54 -19.77
C THR A 78 15.28 -4.47 -19.89
N GLY A 79 15.97 -5.61 -19.86
CA GLY A 79 17.41 -5.74 -20.10
C GLY A 79 17.96 -7.09 -19.62
N PRO A 80 19.24 -7.43 -19.92
CA PRO A 80 19.82 -8.70 -19.52
C PRO A 80 19.81 -8.86 -17.99
N GLY A 81 18.96 -9.76 -17.48
CA GLY A 81 18.94 -10.18 -16.08
C GLY A 81 18.05 -9.39 -15.11
N SER A 82 17.12 -8.55 -15.58
CA SER A 82 16.17 -7.85 -14.70
C SER A 82 14.72 -8.19 -15.05
N SER A 83 14.04 -8.91 -14.14
CA SER A 83 12.58 -9.00 -14.13
C SER A 83 12.05 -7.78 -13.37
N ASP A 84 11.22 -6.95 -14.00
CA ASP A 84 10.58 -5.83 -13.30
C ASP A 84 9.48 -6.38 -12.38
N VAL A 85 9.75 -6.34 -11.08
CA VAL A 85 8.85 -6.84 -10.04
C VAL A 85 8.26 -5.66 -9.29
N SER A 86 6.95 -5.47 -9.44
CA SER A 86 6.19 -4.44 -8.73
C SER A 86 5.43 -5.03 -7.53
N MET A 87 5.34 -4.25 -6.46
CA MET A 87 4.56 -4.59 -5.27
C MET A 87 3.38 -3.62 -5.15
N LEU A 88 2.23 -4.13 -4.75
CA LEU A 88 1.01 -3.35 -4.68
C LEU A 88 0.11 -3.88 -3.57
N THR A 89 -0.34 -2.96 -2.72
CA THR A 89 -1.43 -3.21 -1.77
C THR A 89 -2.58 -2.29 -2.11
N ILE A 90 -3.79 -2.84 -2.25
CA ILE A 90 -5.00 -2.07 -2.49
C ILE A 90 -6.08 -2.54 -1.51
N TRP A 91 -6.63 -1.62 -0.76
CA TRP A 91 -7.91 -1.81 -0.07
C TRP A 91 -9.01 -1.08 -0.87
N GLN A 92 -10.17 -1.71 -1.04
CA GLN A 92 -11.30 -1.14 -1.79
C GLN A 92 -12.62 -1.43 -1.10
N ALA A 93 -13.57 -0.52 -1.25
CA ALA A 93 -14.95 -0.69 -0.80
C ALA A 93 -15.92 -0.01 -1.76
N ASN A 94 -17.13 -0.55 -1.84
CA ASN A 94 -18.21 0.04 -2.62
C ASN A 94 -18.84 1.22 -1.85
N ALA A 95 -18.15 2.36 -1.86
CA ALA A 95 -18.57 3.61 -1.23
C ALA A 95 -18.40 4.79 -2.21
N PRO A 96 -19.23 4.83 -3.27
CA PRO A 96 -19.12 5.85 -4.31
C PRO A 96 -19.43 7.25 -3.77
N GLY A 97 -18.92 8.29 -4.43
CA GLY A 97 -19.27 9.67 -4.09
C GLY A 97 -18.45 10.71 -4.86
N SER A 98 -18.54 11.96 -4.40
CA SER A 98 -17.76 13.10 -4.92
C SER A 98 -16.26 12.79 -4.90
N ILE A 99 -15.55 13.23 -5.92
CA ILE A 99 -14.13 12.90 -6.07
C ILE A 99 -13.33 13.51 -4.90
N LEU A 100 -12.60 12.65 -4.20
CA LEU A 100 -11.66 12.99 -3.15
C LEU A 100 -10.35 12.24 -3.39
N LEU A 101 -9.23 12.95 -3.28
CA LEU A 101 -7.91 12.37 -3.32
C LEU A 101 -7.08 12.88 -2.14
N ILE A 102 -6.55 11.96 -1.33
CA ILE A 102 -5.61 12.26 -0.26
C ILE A 102 -4.30 11.54 -0.59
N GLY A 103 -3.22 12.30 -0.77
CA GLY A 103 -1.93 11.77 -1.15
C GLY A 103 -0.78 12.42 -0.38
N GLU A 104 0.40 11.82 -0.47
CA GLU A 104 1.61 12.41 0.08
C GLU A 104 1.84 13.83 -0.48
N ARG A 105 2.09 14.78 0.42
CA ARG A 105 2.58 16.09 -0.02
C ARG A 105 3.99 15.92 -0.57
N GLN A 106 4.12 16.08 -1.88
CA GLN A 106 5.41 16.22 -2.54
C GLN A 106 6.03 17.54 -2.10
N SER A 107 7.32 17.53 -1.77
CA SER A 107 8.09 18.74 -1.53
C SER A 107 7.92 19.66 -2.74
N ARG A 108 7.32 20.84 -2.56
CA ARG A 108 7.26 21.85 -3.61
C ARG A 108 8.69 22.35 -3.84
N ALA A 109 9.43 21.67 -4.71
CA ALA A 109 10.41 22.39 -5.51
C ALA A 109 9.58 23.41 -6.30
N ASP A 110 9.87 24.69 -6.14
CA ASP A 110 9.09 25.76 -6.74
C ASP A 110 9.34 25.77 -8.25
N LEU A 111 8.64 24.89 -8.97
CA LEU A 111 8.78 24.66 -10.41
C LEU A 111 7.84 25.56 -11.23
N GLY A 112 7.16 26.53 -10.60
CA GLY A 112 6.21 27.43 -11.25
C GLY A 112 5.13 26.68 -12.06
N ALA A 113 4.82 27.17 -13.25
CA ALA A 113 3.81 26.59 -14.15
C ALA A 113 4.09 25.13 -14.57
N PHE A 114 5.35 24.69 -14.56
CA PHE A 114 5.72 23.31 -14.87
C PHE A 114 5.31 22.34 -13.75
N GLY A 115 5.40 22.80 -12.50
CA GLY A 115 4.93 22.04 -11.34
C GLY A 115 3.42 21.78 -11.39
N GLU A 116 2.63 22.77 -11.84
CA GLU A 116 1.18 22.62 -12.00
C GLU A 116 0.79 21.64 -13.10
N MET A 117 1.54 21.62 -14.21
CA MET A 117 1.32 20.67 -15.31
C MET A 117 1.62 19.24 -14.87
N LEU A 118 2.76 19.02 -14.20
CA LEU A 118 3.12 17.72 -13.64
C LEU A 118 2.09 17.24 -12.62
N MET A 119 1.61 18.13 -11.75
CA MET A 119 0.57 17.79 -10.77
C MET A 119 -0.72 17.34 -11.45
N ARG A 120 -1.17 18.06 -12.49
CA ARG A 120 -2.35 17.65 -13.27
C ARG A 120 -2.17 16.29 -13.93
N GLN A 121 -0.99 16.02 -14.49
CA GLN A 121 -0.71 14.71 -15.09
C GLN A 121 -0.71 13.58 -14.05
N VAL A 122 -0.19 13.82 -12.85
CA VAL A 122 -0.25 12.86 -11.74
C VAL A 122 -1.69 12.63 -11.29
N LEU A 123 -2.51 13.69 -11.18
CA LEU A 123 -3.93 13.58 -10.83
C LEU A 123 -4.72 12.81 -11.90
N GLN A 124 -4.49 13.07 -13.19
CA GLN A 124 -5.07 12.31 -14.29
C GLN A 124 -4.65 10.84 -14.27
N GLN A 125 -3.38 10.56 -13.95
CA GLN A 125 -2.92 9.18 -13.82
C GLN A 125 -3.53 8.48 -12.58
N ALA A 126 -3.83 9.23 -11.52
CA ALA A 126 -4.40 8.69 -10.29
C ALA A 126 -5.92 8.48 -10.38
N LEU A 127 -6.64 9.39 -11.02
CA LEU A 127 -8.11 9.45 -11.05
C LEU A 127 -8.72 9.10 -12.43
N GLY A 128 -7.90 8.96 -13.48
CA GLY A 128 -8.36 8.69 -14.83
C GLY A 128 -8.97 9.93 -15.49
N ALA A 129 -10.11 9.76 -16.16
CA ALA A 129 -10.80 10.84 -16.89
C ALA A 129 -11.53 11.83 -15.96
N ASP A 130 -11.72 11.47 -14.69
CA ASP A 130 -12.49 12.22 -13.70
C ASP A 130 -11.61 13.26 -12.99
N THR A 131 -11.15 14.29 -13.73
CA THR A 131 -10.32 15.37 -13.14
C THR A 131 -10.95 16.76 -13.12
N ASP A 132 -12.13 16.93 -13.72
CA ASP A 132 -12.74 18.25 -13.84
C ASP A 132 -13.25 18.78 -12.49
N GLY A 133 -12.89 20.02 -12.17
CA GLY A 133 -13.31 20.71 -10.95
C GLY A 133 -12.54 20.33 -9.68
N LEU A 134 -11.46 19.54 -9.77
CA LEU A 134 -10.61 19.22 -8.61
C LEU A 134 -9.80 20.43 -8.15
N ASN A 135 -9.92 20.75 -6.86
CA ASN A 135 -9.18 21.82 -6.21
C ASN A 135 -8.47 21.30 -4.95
N GLU A 136 -7.27 21.80 -4.67
CA GLU A 136 -6.60 21.52 -3.40
C GLU A 136 -7.38 22.20 -2.27
N ILE A 137 -7.74 21.42 -1.24
CA ILE A 137 -8.53 21.90 -0.10
C ILE A 137 -7.66 22.02 1.15
N GLN A 138 -7.87 23.09 1.92
CA GLN A 138 -7.12 23.38 3.14
C GLN A 138 -7.90 22.94 4.39
N ILE A 139 -8.15 21.64 4.52
CA ILE A 139 -8.88 21.02 5.65
C ILE A 139 -7.92 20.22 6.54
N GLY A 140 -8.24 20.07 7.84
CA GLY A 140 -7.44 19.34 8.84
C GLY A 140 -6.51 20.25 9.65
N SER A 141 -5.60 19.69 10.45
CA SER A 141 -4.56 20.49 11.12
C SER A 141 -3.39 20.86 10.19
N ASP A 142 -2.56 21.78 10.65
CA ASP A 142 -1.28 22.10 10.00
C ASP A 142 -0.38 20.87 9.85
N ALA A 143 -0.36 19.98 10.84
CA ALA A 143 0.48 18.78 10.79
C ALA A 143 0.02 17.84 9.66
N LEU A 144 -1.28 17.69 9.45
CA LEU A 144 -1.82 16.90 8.34
C LEU A 144 -1.45 17.55 7.01
N ARG A 145 -1.68 18.85 6.89
CA ARG A 145 -1.36 19.62 5.68
C ARG A 145 0.12 19.59 5.34
N GLN A 146 1.03 19.51 6.29
CA GLN A 146 2.46 19.40 6.00
C GLN A 146 2.85 18.04 5.38
N LYS A 147 2.14 16.97 5.74
CA LYS A 147 2.46 15.60 5.29
C LYS A 147 1.66 15.12 4.10
N TYR A 148 0.43 15.65 3.94
CA TYR A 148 -0.54 15.23 2.95
C TYR A 148 -1.11 16.42 2.17
N MET A 149 -1.50 16.13 0.93
CA MET A 149 -2.30 17.01 0.08
C MET A 149 -3.68 16.39 -0.11
N LEU A 150 -4.70 17.24 -0.06
CA LEU A 150 -6.09 16.84 -0.20
C LEU A 150 -6.68 17.60 -1.38
N TRP A 151 -7.28 16.86 -2.30
CA TRP A 151 -7.93 17.39 -3.48
C TRP A 151 -9.37 16.90 -3.51
N ALA A 152 -10.31 17.80 -3.78
CA ALA A 152 -11.71 17.44 -3.86
C ALA A 152 -12.41 18.21 -4.98
N GLN A 153 -13.43 17.59 -5.57
CA GLN A 153 -14.31 18.26 -6.52
C GLN A 153 -15.31 19.17 -5.79
N ASN A 154 -15.88 18.70 -4.67
CA ASN A 154 -16.83 19.44 -3.84
C ASN A 154 -16.29 19.57 -2.40
N PRO A 155 -15.58 20.67 -2.05
CA PRO A 155 -14.96 20.83 -0.74
C PRO A 155 -15.94 20.76 0.45
N SER A 156 -17.19 21.18 0.27
CA SER A 156 -18.22 21.18 1.31
C SER A 156 -18.66 19.78 1.75
N ASP A 157 -18.47 18.78 0.88
CA ASP A 157 -18.90 17.40 1.13
C ASP A 157 -17.85 16.62 1.92
N ILE A 158 -16.64 17.16 2.03
CA ILE A 158 -15.50 16.48 2.64
C ILE A 158 -15.39 16.85 4.11
N ARG A 159 -15.39 15.81 4.95
CA ARG A 159 -15.14 15.94 6.39
C ARG A 159 -13.93 15.11 6.77
N ILE A 160 -12.86 15.78 7.19
CA ILE A 160 -11.72 15.11 7.81
C ILE A 160 -11.97 15.07 9.30
N THR A 161 -12.29 13.89 9.82
CA THR A 161 -12.52 13.68 11.25
C THR A 161 -11.18 13.56 12.00
N PRO A 162 -11.15 13.81 13.32
CA PRO A 162 -9.96 13.58 14.13
C PRO A 162 -9.44 12.13 14.07
N ALA A 163 -10.32 11.16 13.83
CA ALA A 163 -9.95 9.75 13.67
C ALA A 163 -9.16 9.51 12.36
N ILE A 164 -9.66 10.01 11.22
CA ILE A 164 -8.95 9.94 9.93
C ILE A 164 -7.60 10.64 10.05
N GLU A 165 -7.60 11.83 10.65
CA GLU A 165 -6.39 12.63 10.78
C GLU A 165 -5.33 11.93 11.65
N SER A 166 -5.73 11.36 12.79
CA SER A 166 -4.82 10.61 13.66
C SER A 166 -4.27 9.37 12.97
N ALA A 167 -5.10 8.65 12.21
CA ALA A 167 -4.68 7.46 11.46
C ALA A 167 -3.64 7.82 10.37
N LEU A 168 -3.84 8.92 9.65
CA LEU A 168 -2.91 9.41 8.63
C LEU A 168 -1.60 9.95 9.23
N LEU A 169 -1.67 10.69 10.33
CA LEU A 169 -0.50 11.26 11.00
C LEU A 169 0.36 10.19 11.69
N GLY A 170 -0.29 9.17 12.23
CA GLY A 170 0.33 7.99 12.85
C GLY A 170 0.79 6.93 11.85
N TRP A 171 0.51 7.10 10.55
CA TRP A 171 0.89 6.15 9.51
C TRP A 171 2.40 5.96 9.44
N LYS A 172 2.84 4.71 9.31
CA LYS A 172 4.25 4.32 9.25
C LYS A 172 4.54 3.66 7.90
N GLY A 173 5.69 3.98 7.32
CA GLY A 173 6.10 3.44 6.01
C GLY A 173 5.59 4.28 4.84
N GLN A 174 5.33 3.63 3.70
CA GLN A 174 4.86 4.29 2.49
C GLN A 174 3.50 4.92 2.75
N LYS A 175 3.38 6.23 2.46
CA LYS A 175 2.11 6.95 2.63
C LYS A 175 1.05 6.42 1.65
N PRO A 176 -0.18 6.21 2.11
CA PRO A 176 -1.24 5.73 1.26
C PRO A 176 -1.74 6.83 0.31
N LEU A 177 -2.19 6.41 -0.86
CA LEU A 177 -3.01 7.22 -1.76
C LEU A 177 -4.47 6.80 -1.56
N ILE A 178 -5.28 7.68 -0.97
CA ILE A 178 -6.71 7.44 -0.77
C ILE A 178 -7.47 8.11 -1.89
N LYS A 179 -8.41 7.39 -2.50
CA LYS A 179 -9.29 7.92 -3.55
C LYS A 179 -10.72 7.54 -3.29
N ARG A 180 -11.63 8.50 -3.38
CA ARG A 180 -13.07 8.27 -3.53
C ARG A 180 -13.47 8.76 -4.90
N THR A 181 -14.18 7.94 -5.66
CA THR A 181 -14.71 8.27 -6.99
C THR A 181 -16.15 7.78 -7.11
N SER A 182 -16.74 7.91 -8.29
CA SER A 182 -18.03 7.32 -8.64
C SER A 182 -18.02 5.78 -8.58
N GLU A 183 -16.85 5.14 -8.65
CA GLU A 183 -16.70 3.68 -8.61
C GLU A 183 -16.57 3.13 -7.19
N GLY A 184 -16.12 3.95 -6.23
CA GLY A 184 -15.97 3.54 -4.84
C GLY A 184 -14.86 4.26 -4.09
N LEU A 185 -14.49 3.68 -2.95
CA LEU A 185 -13.42 4.16 -2.08
C LEU A 185 -12.25 3.19 -2.14
N SER A 186 -11.03 3.71 -2.23
CA SER A 186 -9.81 2.91 -2.30
C SER A 186 -8.65 3.52 -1.52
N ILE A 187 -7.77 2.65 -1.03
CA ILE A 187 -6.47 2.97 -0.45
C ILE A 187 -5.43 2.20 -1.23
N GLU A 188 -4.54 2.90 -1.92
CA GLU A 188 -3.47 2.32 -2.72
C GLU A 188 -2.10 2.58 -2.08
N MET A 189 -1.27 1.54 -2.01
CA MET A 189 0.14 1.66 -1.66
C MET A 189 0.99 0.96 -2.73
N ARG A 190 1.67 1.76 -3.54
CA ARG A 190 2.58 1.28 -4.59
C ARG A 190 3.96 1.03 -4.01
N GLY A 191 4.63 -0.02 -4.47
CA GLY A 191 5.93 -0.46 -3.96
C GLY A 191 5.87 -1.19 -2.61
N VAL A 192 4.67 -1.41 -2.06
CA VAL A 192 4.48 -2.08 -0.77
C VAL A 192 3.57 -3.28 -0.90
N ARG A 193 4.02 -4.39 -0.32
CA ARG A 193 3.21 -5.59 -0.10
C ARG A 193 3.13 -5.82 1.41
N VAL A 194 1.97 -5.56 2.00
CA VAL A 194 1.72 -5.86 3.42
C VAL A 194 1.69 -7.37 3.64
N LYS A 195 2.38 -7.85 4.67
CA LYS A 195 2.56 -9.29 4.93
C LYS A 195 2.29 -9.69 6.37
N THR A 196 2.32 -8.75 7.30
CA THR A 196 2.05 -9.02 8.72
C THR A 196 0.61 -8.68 9.06
N ASP A 197 0.08 -9.34 10.09
CA ASP A 197 -1.22 -9.04 10.70
C ASP A 197 -1.33 -7.57 11.13
N SER A 198 -0.27 -7.02 11.72
CA SER A 198 -0.23 -5.63 12.17
C SER A 198 -0.36 -4.64 11.01
N GLU A 199 0.39 -4.84 9.91
CA GLU A 199 0.28 -3.99 8.71
C GLU A 199 -1.10 -4.11 8.07
N ILE A 200 -1.64 -5.32 7.99
CA ILE A 200 -2.97 -5.58 7.44
C ILE A 200 -4.05 -4.87 8.26
N LEU A 201 -3.98 -4.98 9.59
CA LEU A 201 -4.91 -4.30 10.50
C LEU A 201 -4.80 -2.78 10.39
N GLN A 202 -3.61 -2.24 10.18
CA GLN A 202 -3.43 -0.80 10.01
C GLN A 202 -4.16 -0.29 8.75
N VAL A 203 -4.07 -1.02 7.63
CA VAL A 203 -4.77 -0.68 6.38
C VAL A 203 -6.28 -0.83 6.53
N ILE A 204 -6.73 -1.94 7.13
CA ILE A 204 -8.16 -2.19 7.34
C ILE A 204 -8.76 -1.14 8.26
N HIS A 205 -8.09 -0.81 9.37
CA HIS A 205 -8.59 0.20 10.31
C HIS A 205 -8.73 1.57 9.65
N LEU A 206 -7.76 1.99 8.82
CA LEU A 206 -7.88 3.21 8.04
C LEU A 206 -9.07 3.14 7.07
N GLY A 207 -9.24 2.02 6.33
CA GLY A 207 -10.35 1.81 5.41
C GLY A 207 -11.72 1.86 6.08
N GLU A 208 -11.87 1.18 7.21
CA GLU A 208 -13.11 1.17 8.00
C GLU A 208 -13.40 2.56 8.58
N THR A 209 -12.38 3.27 9.09
CA THR A 209 -12.53 4.65 9.57
C THR A 209 -13.01 5.59 8.46
N LEU A 210 -12.56 5.38 7.22
CA LEU A 210 -13.02 6.17 6.08
C LEU A 210 -14.47 5.82 5.70
N LEU A 211 -14.86 4.55 5.77
CA LEU A 211 -16.23 4.10 5.48
C LEU A 211 -17.27 4.62 6.47
N GLU A 212 -16.89 4.84 7.73
CA GLU A 212 -17.81 5.43 8.71
C GLU A 212 -18.13 6.90 8.42
N VAL A 213 -17.28 7.57 7.63
CA VAL A 213 -17.38 9.00 7.33
C VAL A 213 -17.98 9.26 5.95
N PHE A 214 -17.78 8.35 4.99
CA PHE A 214 -18.07 8.54 3.57
C PHE A 214 -19.22 7.69 3.06
#